data_AF-A0A7C6HPI5-F1
#
_entry.id   AF-A0A7C6HPI5-F1
#
_cell.length_a   1.000
_cell.length_b   1.000
_cell.length_c   1.000
_cell.angle_alpha   90.00
_cell.angle_beta   90.00
_cell.angle_gamma   90.00
#
_symmetry.space_group_name_H-M   'P 1'
#
loop_
_entity.id
_entity.type
_entity.pdbx_description
1 polymer ?
#
loop_
_entity_poly.entity_id
_entity_poly.type
_entity_poly.pdbx_seq_one_letter_code
_entity_poly.pdbx_strand_id
1 'polypeptide(L)'
;LIPVLEAFQARHGVTDMVVVADAGMLSAGNLNALEDAGFSFIVGSRISKAPYDLAEHFQRHGDYFADGQILESSRVMGTGTAARTRRVVYQYSFKRYKRDNRSINAMVERAEKVAAGTRPVKKDRFVRINGADKDVNWALVEKARQLAGLKGYVSNLDPDVMSGSQVISAYHDLWHVEKSFRMAKSDLRARPMFHHQKDSIEAHLTIVFAALAVSRYLQDVSGLSIKKLINTLRPIRSATIALGDQRLTLEPEIPPEVKALLDTIAKSGH
;
A
#
# COMPACT_ATOMS: atom_id res chain seq x y z
N LEU A 1 -13.16 7.78 9.78
CA LEU A 1 -12.77 6.38 9.48
C LEU A 1 -13.77 5.43 10.10
N ILE A 2 -13.88 5.38 11.43
CA ILE A 2 -14.77 4.47 12.16
C ILE A 2 -16.23 4.49 11.64
N PRO A 3 -16.90 5.65 11.45
CA PRO A 3 -18.28 5.63 10.97
C PRO A 3 -18.47 5.02 9.57
N VAL A 4 -17.43 5.10 8.73
CA VAL A 4 -17.46 4.48 7.39
C VAL A 4 -17.34 2.97 7.48
N LEU A 5 -16.50 2.48 8.40
CA LEU A 5 -16.30 1.05 8.64
C LEU A 5 -17.55 0.41 9.26
N GLU A 6 -18.15 1.07 10.25
CA GLU A 6 -19.39 0.62 10.88
C GLU A 6 -20.56 0.60 9.88
N ALA A 7 -20.71 1.65 9.07
CA ALA A 7 -21.72 1.68 8.01
C ALA A 7 -21.49 0.57 6.97
N PHE A 8 -20.24 0.24 6.65
CA PHE A 8 -19.90 -0.85 5.75
C PHE A 8 -20.27 -2.21 6.35
N GLN A 9 -19.94 -2.47 7.63
CA GLN A 9 -20.36 -3.70 8.32
C GLN A 9 -21.87 -3.84 8.36
N ALA A 10 -22.59 -2.78 8.76
CA ALA A 10 -24.04 -2.78 8.86
C ALA A 10 -24.71 -3.04 7.49
N ARG A 11 -24.14 -2.48 6.41
CA ARG A 11 -24.66 -2.66 5.05
C ARG A 11 -24.43 -4.07 4.50
N HIS A 12 -23.31 -4.69 4.83
CA HIS A 12 -22.87 -5.95 4.21
C HIS A 12 -22.93 -7.17 5.13
N GLY A 13 -23.33 -7.00 6.40
CA GLY A 13 -23.41 -8.09 7.37
C GLY A 13 -22.06 -8.71 7.73
N VAL A 14 -20.97 -7.94 7.62
CA VAL A 14 -19.60 -8.43 7.88
C VAL A 14 -19.27 -8.26 9.36
N THR A 15 -19.11 -9.36 10.08
CA THR A 15 -18.79 -9.37 11.52
C THR A 15 -17.29 -9.20 11.79
N ASP A 16 -16.45 -9.86 10.99
CA ASP A 16 -15.01 -9.95 11.24
C ASP A 16 -14.24 -9.18 10.16
N MET A 17 -14.01 -7.89 10.41
CA MET A 17 -13.30 -7.02 9.47
C MET A 17 -11.87 -6.71 9.94
N VAL A 18 -10.90 -6.97 9.04
CA VAL A 18 -9.50 -6.61 9.21
C VAL A 18 -9.15 -5.42 8.32
N VAL A 19 -8.72 -4.31 8.92
CA VAL A 19 -8.31 -3.10 8.23
C VAL A 19 -6.82 -3.15 7.91
N VAL A 20 -6.47 -3.26 6.63
CA VAL A 20 -5.08 -3.27 6.17
C VAL A 20 -4.68 -1.88 5.65
N ALA A 21 -3.60 -1.29 6.15
CA ALA A 21 -3.18 0.05 5.74
C ALA A 21 -1.68 0.32 5.86
N ASP A 22 -1.20 1.34 5.16
CA ASP A 22 0.19 1.78 5.26
C ASP A 22 0.51 2.49 6.58
N ALA A 23 1.78 2.40 6.98
CA ALA A 23 2.34 3.02 8.20
C ALA A 23 2.03 4.52 8.35
N GLY A 24 1.87 5.23 7.23
CA GLY A 24 1.60 6.67 7.21
C GLY A 24 0.12 7.03 7.25
N MET A 25 -0.78 6.06 7.09
CA MET A 25 -2.23 6.32 6.98
C MET A 25 -2.94 6.31 8.34
N LEU A 26 -2.39 5.62 9.33
CA LEU A 26 -3.03 5.47 10.64
C LEU A 26 -2.16 6.08 11.75
N SER A 27 -2.74 7.06 12.46
CA SER A 27 -2.17 7.60 13.69
C SER A 27 -2.35 6.62 14.84
N ALA A 28 -1.60 6.81 15.94
CA ALA A 28 -1.80 6.01 17.15
C ALA A 28 -3.24 6.10 17.68
N GLY A 29 -3.86 7.29 17.62
CA GLY A 29 -5.26 7.49 17.98
C GLY A 29 -6.23 6.73 17.08
N ASN A 30 -5.98 6.69 15.77
CA ASN A 30 -6.82 5.93 14.84
C ASN A 30 -6.74 4.41 15.10
N LEU A 31 -5.55 3.90 15.45
CA LEU A 31 -5.40 2.47 15.79
C LEU A 31 -6.14 2.12 17.07
N ASN A 32 -6.08 2.97 18.10
CA ASN A 32 -6.85 2.77 19.33
C ASN A 32 -8.35 2.81 19.04
N ALA A 33 -8.82 3.78 18.24
CA ALA A 33 -10.23 3.88 17.88
C ALA A 33 -10.72 2.68 17.05
N LEU A 34 -9.88 2.08 16.21
CA LEU A 34 -10.20 0.85 15.49
C LEU A 34 -10.40 -0.31 16.46
N GLU A 35 -9.46 -0.52 17.37
CA GLU A 35 -9.57 -1.56 18.41
C GLU A 35 -10.79 -1.35 19.32
N ASP A 36 -11.06 -0.10 19.72
CA ASP A 36 -12.19 0.22 20.61
C ASP A 36 -13.54 -0.02 19.94
N ALA A 37 -13.60 0.10 18.62
CA ALA A 37 -14.77 -0.25 17.81
C ALA A 37 -14.81 -1.75 17.42
N GLY A 38 -13.88 -2.57 17.95
CA GLY A 38 -13.84 -4.01 17.71
C GLY A 38 -13.20 -4.42 16.38
N PHE A 39 -12.56 -3.50 15.65
CA PHE A 39 -11.90 -3.82 14.39
C PHE A 39 -10.51 -4.43 14.61
N SER A 40 -10.20 -5.42 13.76
CA SER A 40 -8.84 -5.89 13.59
C SER A 40 -8.09 -5.03 12.58
N PHE A 41 -6.76 -4.96 12.65
CA PHE A 41 -5.97 -4.22 11.68
C PHE A 41 -4.60 -4.85 11.41
N ILE A 42 -4.06 -4.55 10.24
CA ILE A 42 -2.66 -4.83 9.87
C ILE A 42 -2.07 -3.55 9.29
N VAL A 43 -1.00 -3.04 9.90
CA VAL A 43 -0.31 -1.86 9.41
C VAL A 43 1.18 -2.08 9.20
N GLY A 44 1.71 -1.50 8.14
CA GLY A 44 3.16 -1.48 7.94
C GLY A 44 3.83 -0.71 9.08
N SER A 45 5.01 -1.14 9.51
CA SER A 45 5.83 -0.44 10.49
C SER A 45 7.13 0.02 9.89
N ARG A 46 7.48 1.29 10.13
CA ARG A 46 8.82 1.79 9.85
C ARG A 46 9.75 1.36 10.98
N ILE A 47 10.71 0.50 10.67
CA ILE A 47 11.84 0.19 11.55
C ILE A 47 12.82 1.36 11.51
N SER A 48 12.43 2.49 12.11
CA SER A 48 13.24 3.71 12.14
C SER A 48 14.17 3.76 13.35
N LYS A 49 13.86 2.99 14.40
CA LYS A 49 14.67 2.76 15.60
C LYS A 49 14.87 1.26 15.75
N ALA A 50 16.03 0.86 16.31
CA ALA A 50 16.25 -0.53 16.72
C ALA A 50 15.07 -0.96 17.59
N PRO A 51 14.27 -1.94 17.13
CA PRO A 51 13.16 -2.44 17.93
C PRO A 51 13.77 -3.05 19.18
N TYR A 52 13.49 -2.47 20.35
CA TYR A 52 13.96 -3.03 21.62
C TYR A 52 13.44 -4.46 21.80
N ASP A 53 12.30 -4.75 21.20
CA ASP A 53 11.63 -6.03 21.13
C ASP A 53 12.37 -7.08 20.28
N LEU A 54 13.35 -6.67 19.47
CA LEU A 54 14.29 -7.59 18.80
C LEU A 54 15.65 -7.67 19.51
N ALA A 55 15.87 -6.94 20.61
CA ALA A 55 17.17 -6.90 21.28
C ALA A 55 17.60 -8.29 21.80
N GLU A 56 16.66 -9.06 22.35
CA GLU A 56 16.92 -10.44 22.80
C GLU A 56 17.27 -11.36 21.64
N HIS A 57 16.61 -11.21 20.49
CA HIS A 57 16.96 -11.95 19.28
C HIS A 57 18.37 -11.62 18.81
N PHE A 58 18.72 -10.32 18.74
CA PHE A 58 20.07 -9.89 18.37
C PHE A 58 21.14 -10.39 19.36
N GLN A 59 20.82 -10.51 20.65
CA GLN A 59 21.73 -11.07 21.64
C GLN A 59 21.95 -12.58 21.47
N ARG A 60 20.90 -13.34 21.16
CA ARG A 60 20.97 -14.81 21.06
C ARG A 60 21.45 -15.32 19.71
N HIS A 61 21.06 -14.66 18.62
CA HIS A 61 21.26 -15.16 17.26
C HIS A 61 22.09 -14.20 16.39
N GLY A 62 22.49 -13.04 16.92
CA GLY A 62 23.21 -12.02 16.16
C GLY A 62 22.33 -11.34 15.12
N ASP A 63 22.95 -10.85 14.05
CA ASP A 63 22.31 -10.16 12.92
C ASP A 63 22.15 -11.06 11.68
N TYR A 64 22.33 -12.36 11.84
CA TYR A 64 22.14 -13.32 10.77
C TYR A 64 20.67 -13.69 10.60
N PHE A 65 20.14 -13.48 9.38
CA PHE A 65 18.79 -13.87 8.99
C PHE A 65 18.78 -14.68 7.70
N ALA A 66 18.00 -15.75 7.66
CA ALA A 66 17.71 -16.48 6.43
C ALA A 66 16.69 -15.71 5.57
N ASP A 67 16.81 -15.77 4.24
CA ASP A 67 15.85 -15.08 3.35
C ASP A 67 14.43 -15.60 3.57
N GLY A 68 13.49 -14.68 3.78
CA GLY A 68 12.09 -15.01 4.11
C GLY A 68 11.83 -15.36 5.58
N GLN A 69 12.85 -15.36 6.44
CA GLN A 69 12.67 -15.62 7.88
C GLN A 69 11.65 -14.63 8.49
N ILE A 70 10.72 -15.20 9.27
CA ILE A 70 9.69 -14.47 10.00
C ILE A 70 10.03 -14.49 11.49
N LEU A 71 9.91 -13.34 12.13
CA LEU A 71 10.04 -13.20 13.58
C LEU A 71 8.80 -12.50 14.12
N GLU A 72 8.38 -12.85 15.33
CA GLU A 72 7.24 -12.22 15.96
C GLU A 72 7.63 -11.70 17.35
N SER A 73 7.10 -10.53 17.69
CA SER A 73 7.26 -9.91 19.00
C SER A 73 5.94 -9.25 19.43
N SER A 74 5.89 -8.83 20.68
CA SER A 74 4.83 -7.95 21.19
C SER A 74 5.45 -6.64 21.65
N ARG A 75 4.80 -5.53 21.33
CA ARG A 75 5.33 -4.20 21.56
C ARG A 75 4.26 -3.27 22.10
N VAL A 76 4.59 -2.54 23.16
CA VAL A 76 3.75 -1.45 23.67
C VAL A 76 3.85 -0.25 22.74
N MET A 77 2.71 0.21 22.24
CA MET A 77 2.58 1.36 21.34
C MET A 77 1.63 2.40 21.91
N GLY A 78 2.01 3.67 21.82
CA GLY A 78 1.28 4.79 22.42
C GLY A 78 1.98 5.34 23.66
N THR A 79 1.29 6.22 24.39
CA THR A 79 1.82 6.93 25.56
C THR A 79 0.76 7.04 26.65
N GLY A 80 1.16 6.93 27.91
CA GLY A 80 0.26 7.06 29.06
C GLY A 80 -0.85 5.99 29.05
N THR A 81 -2.07 6.40 29.39
CA THR A 81 -3.26 5.53 29.42
C THR A 81 -3.70 5.02 28.05
N ALA A 82 -3.20 5.63 26.96
CA ALA A 82 -3.50 5.23 25.59
C ALA A 82 -2.52 4.18 25.05
N ALA A 83 -1.54 3.74 25.85
CA ALA A 83 -0.56 2.74 25.44
C ALA A 83 -1.18 1.33 25.42
N ARG A 84 -0.96 0.59 24.34
CA ARG A 84 -1.49 -0.77 24.15
C ARG A 84 -0.42 -1.71 23.63
N THR A 85 -0.43 -2.94 24.10
CA THR A 85 0.44 -4.01 23.59
C THR A 85 -0.13 -4.52 22.28
N ARG A 86 0.71 -4.55 21.24
CA ARG A 86 0.35 -5.01 19.89
C ARG A 86 1.37 -6.02 19.40
N ARG A 87 0.90 -6.96 18.60
CA ARG A 87 1.75 -7.92 17.92
C ARG A 87 2.51 -7.23 16.79
N VAL A 88 3.78 -7.57 16.63
CA VAL A 88 4.63 -7.12 15.53
C VAL A 88 5.24 -8.33 14.85
N VAL A 89 4.93 -8.49 13.57
CA VAL A 89 5.48 -9.51 12.69
C VAL A 89 6.59 -8.87 11.88
N TYR A 90 7.75 -9.49 11.84
CA TYR A 90 8.91 -9.06 11.07
C TYR A 90 9.19 -10.07 9.97
N GLN A 91 9.54 -9.57 8.79
CA GLN A 91 10.08 -10.39 7.71
C GLN A 91 11.44 -9.87 7.27
N TYR A 92 12.43 -10.75 7.23
CA TYR A 92 13.69 -10.47 6.57
C TYR A 92 13.61 -10.78 5.08
N SER A 93 14.17 -9.90 4.25
CA SER A 93 14.36 -10.13 2.83
C SER A 93 15.74 -9.69 2.37
N PHE A 94 16.48 -10.59 1.74
CA PHE A 94 17.80 -10.32 1.20
C PHE A 94 17.76 -9.27 0.07
N LYS A 95 16.70 -9.30 -0.75
CA LYS A 95 16.45 -8.25 -1.76
C LYS A 95 16.29 -6.88 -1.10
N ARG A 96 15.63 -6.81 0.07
CA ARG A 96 15.49 -5.57 0.83
C ARG A 96 16.81 -5.16 1.47
N TYR A 97 17.53 -6.10 2.07
CA TYR A 97 18.85 -5.88 2.66
C TYR A 97 19.81 -5.19 1.68
N LYS A 98 19.92 -5.70 0.44
CA LYS A 98 20.74 -5.09 -0.62
C LYS A 98 20.34 -3.65 -0.93
N ARG A 99 19.04 -3.37 -1.03
CA ARG A 99 18.52 -2.04 -1.34
C ARG A 99 18.78 -1.07 -0.19
N ASP A 100 18.47 -1.50 1.03
CA ASP A 100 18.63 -0.69 2.23
C ASP A 100 20.10 -0.34 2.43
N ASN A 101 21.02 -1.29 2.25
CA ASN A 101 22.46 -1.03 2.30
C ASN A 101 22.94 -0.04 1.23
N ARG A 102 22.40 -0.11 0.01
CA ARG A 102 22.70 0.91 -1.02
C ARG A 102 22.25 2.30 -0.57
N SER A 103 21.06 2.41 0.00
CA SER A 103 20.54 3.67 0.54
C SER A 103 21.36 4.16 1.75
N ILE A 104 21.78 3.26 2.65
CA ILE A 104 22.64 3.56 3.79
C ILE A 104 23.99 4.08 3.29
N ASN A 105 24.64 3.39 2.34
CA ASN A 105 25.93 3.83 1.79
C ASN A 105 25.84 5.25 1.20
N ALA A 106 24.79 5.55 0.44
CA ALA A 106 24.57 6.90 -0.11
C ALA A 106 24.26 7.97 0.97
N MET A 107 23.78 7.57 2.15
CA MET A 107 23.63 8.47 3.30
C MET A 107 24.95 8.67 4.05
N VAL A 108 25.77 7.61 4.14
CA VAL A 108 27.12 7.67 4.74
C VAL A 108 28.03 8.57 3.92
N GLU A 109 28.09 8.39 2.60
CA GLU A 109 28.91 9.24 1.70
C GLU A 109 28.55 10.73 1.82
N ARG A 110 27.25 11.03 2.00
CA ARG A 110 26.81 12.41 2.27
C ARG A 110 27.26 12.91 3.63
N ALA A 111 27.21 12.06 4.66
CA ALA A 111 27.66 12.42 6.00
C ALA A 111 29.18 12.63 6.04
N GLU A 112 29.96 11.79 5.37
CA GLU A 112 31.42 11.94 5.22
C GLU A 112 31.78 13.25 4.52
N LYS A 113 31.06 13.62 3.45
CA LYS A 113 31.26 14.92 2.78
C LYS A 113 30.97 16.12 3.69
N VAL A 114 29.97 16.00 4.57
CA VAL A 114 29.65 17.04 5.57
C VAL A 114 30.73 17.12 6.66
N ALA A 115 31.21 15.97 7.15
CA ALA A 115 32.31 15.90 8.12
C ALA A 115 33.61 16.48 7.55
N ALA A 116 33.92 16.19 6.28
CA ALA A 116 35.07 16.74 5.56
C ALA A 116 34.91 18.22 5.15
N GLY A 117 33.79 18.87 5.45
CA GLY A 117 33.54 20.28 5.11
C GLY A 117 33.30 20.56 3.62
N THR A 118 33.26 19.54 2.76
CA THR A 118 33.05 19.67 1.30
C THR A 118 31.57 19.85 0.91
N ARG A 119 30.67 19.74 1.89
CA ARG A 119 29.22 19.88 1.70
C ARG A 119 28.61 20.63 2.90
N PRO A 120 27.69 21.59 2.68
CA PRO A 120 27.01 22.27 3.76
C PRO A 120 26.15 21.30 4.58
N VAL A 121 26.05 21.56 5.88
CA VAL A 121 25.22 20.76 6.80
C VAL A 121 23.76 20.89 6.38
N LYS A 122 23.12 19.75 6.10
CA LYS A 122 21.66 19.63 6.00
C LYS A 122 21.19 18.66 7.10
N LYS A 123 19.88 18.41 7.19
CA LYS A 123 19.29 17.36 8.04
C LYS A 123 19.64 15.95 7.51
N ASP A 124 20.93 15.67 7.31
CA ASP A 124 21.45 14.38 6.85
C ASP A 124 21.51 13.40 8.04
N ARG A 125 20.91 12.21 7.87
CA ARG A 125 20.58 11.27 8.96
C ARG A 125 21.78 10.82 9.81
N PHE A 126 22.95 10.64 9.22
CA PHE A 126 24.14 10.07 9.87
C PHE A 126 25.18 11.11 10.26
N VAL A 127 24.85 12.40 10.23
CA VAL A 127 25.75 13.46 10.71
C VAL A 127 25.57 13.63 12.22
N ARG A 128 26.69 13.62 12.96
CA ARG A 128 26.79 14.04 14.35
C ARG A 128 27.39 15.45 14.38
N ILE A 129 26.80 16.34 15.17
CA ILE A 129 27.29 17.70 15.36
C ILE A 129 27.58 17.88 16.85
N ASN A 130 28.83 18.17 17.17
CA ASN A 130 29.30 18.42 18.52
C ASN A 130 29.90 19.84 18.56
N GLY A 131 29.06 20.85 18.80
CA GLY A 131 29.48 22.25 18.73
C GLY A 131 29.92 22.63 17.31
N ALA A 132 31.19 22.98 17.14
CA ALA A 132 31.79 23.30 15.83
C ALA A 132 32.16 22.04 15.02
N ASP A 133 32.37 20.91 15.69
CA ASP A 133 32.84 19.68 15.07
C ASP A 133 31.70 18.90 14.41
N LYS A 134 31.99 18.36 13.23
CA LYS A 134 31.06 17.57 12.42
C LYS A 134 31.71 16.23 12.13
N ASP A 135 31.02 15.15 12.46
CA ASP A 135 31.52 13.80 12.26
C ASP A 135 30.40 12.87 11.80
N VAL A 136 30.77 11.68 11.32
CA VAL A 136 29.84 10.61 10.98
C VAL A 136 29.43 9.85 12.24
N ASN A 137 28.13 9.67 12.44
CA ASN A 137 27.59 8.88 13.53
C ASN A 137 27.66 7.38 13.22
N TRP A 138 28.84 6.77 13.31
CA TRP A 138 29.07 5.35 13.01
C TRP A 138 28.18 4.40 13.83
N ALA A 139 27.95 4.70 15.11
CA ALA A 139 27.03 3.91 15.94
C ALA A 139 25.58 3.89 15.39
N LEU A 140 25.13 4.98 14.75
CA LEU A 140 23.82 5.04 14.10
C LEU A 140 23.82 4.31 12.74
N VAL A 141 24.95 4.31 12.03
CA VAL A 141 25.14 3.56 10.78
C VAL A 141 25.08 2.05 11.06
N GLU A 142 25.83 1.56 12.05
CA GLU A 142 25.83 0.15 12.44
C GLU A 142 24.43 -0.34 12.83
N LYS A 143 23.72 0.43 13.68
CA LYS A 143 22.32 0.15 14.01
C LYS A 143 21.41 0.12 12.78
N ALA A 144 21.63 1.00 11.81
CA ALA A 144 20.85 0.98 10.57
C ALA A 144 21.16 -0.25 9.71
N ARG A 145 22.40 -0.75 9.71
CA ARG A 145 22.81 -1.97 9.00
C ARG A 145 22.27 -3.23 9.66
N GLN A 146 22.29 -3.31 10.99
CA GLN A 146 21.70 -4.43 11.76
C GLN A 146 20.21 -4.63 11.46
N LEU A 147 19.49 -3.55 11.12
CA LEU A 147 18.08 -3.57 10.80
C LEU A 147 17.79 -3.66 9.29
N ALA A 148 18.82 -3.65 8.45
CA ALA A 148 18.65 -3.66 7.00
C ALA A 148 17.99 -4.97 6.57
N GLY A 149 17.02 -4.89 5.65
CA GLY A 149 16.33 -6.08 5.18
C GLY A 149 15.15 -6.53 6.02
N LEU A 150 15.01 -6.06 7.27
CA LEU A 150 13.82 -6.29 8.08
C LEU A 150 12.70 -5.32 7.69
N LYS A 151 11.47 -5.83 7.63
CA LYS A 151 10.25 -5.03 7.58
C LYS A 151 9.28 -5.52 8.64
N GLY A 152 8.71 -4.59 9.40
CA GLY A 152 7.73 -4.88 10.44
C GLY A 152 6.30 -4.63 9.96
N TYR A 153 5.36 -5.38 10.53
CA TYR A 153 3.93 -5.31 10.33
C TYR A 153 3.27 -5.41 11.70
N VAL A 154 2.44 -4.45 12.07
CA VAL A 154 1.79 -4.38 13.39
C VAL A 154 0.35 -4.82 13.23
N SER A 155 -0.10 -5.65 14.16
CA SER A 155 -1.47 -6.18 14.18
C SER A 155 -1.98 -6.33 15.60
N ASN A 156 -3.29 -6.26 15.79
CA ASN A 156 -3.98 -6.70 17.00
C ASN A 156 -4.55 -8.12 16.88
N LEU A 157 -4.34 -8.81 15.75
CA LEU A 157 -4.79 -10.19 15.54
C LEU A 157 -3.93 -11.18 16.32
N ASP A 158 -4.63 -12.10 16.98
CA ASP A 158 -4.03 -13.23 17.68
C ASP A 158 -3.26 -14.16 16.70
N PRO A 159 -2.10 -14.72 17.10
CA PRO A 159 -1.35 -15.67 16.28
C PRO A 159 -2.15 -16.91 15.83
N ASP A 160 -3.10 -17.38 16.64
CA ASP A 160 -3.93 -18.55 16.34
C ASP A 160 -5.03 -18.21 15.31
N VAL A 161 -5.44 -16.93 15.24
CA VAL A 161 -6.40 -16.44 14.25
C VAL A 161 -5.72 -16.19 12.90
N MET A 162 -4.52 -15.60 12.92
CA MET A 162 -3.77 -15.31 11.70
C MET A 162 -2.27 -15.42 11.95
N SER A 163 -1.61 -16.37 11.28
CA SER A 163 -0.16 -16.56 11.36
C SER A 163 0.61 -15.36 10.80
N GLY A 164 1.88 -15.18 11.20
CA GLY A 164 2.70 -14.07 10.71
C GLY A 164 2.86 -14.05 9.19
N SER A 165 2.92 -15.22 8.54
CA SER A 165 2.97 -15.32 7.08
C SER A 165 1.69 -14.80 6.42
N GLN A 166 0.51 -15.09 7.00
CA GLN A 166 -0.77 -14.56 6.53
C GLN A 166 -0.88 -13.04 6.75
N VAL A 167 -0.40 -12.52 7.89
CA VAL A 167 -0.33 -11.07 8.14
C VAL A 167 0.50 -10.37 7.07
N ILE A 168 1.66 -10.92 6.73
CA ILE A 168 2.55 -10.40 5.67
C ILE A 168 1.86 -10.47 4.30
N SER A 169 1.20 -11.60 3.99
CA SER A 169 0.49 -11.78 2.72
C SER A 169 -0.65 -10.77 2.57
N ALA A 170 -1.51 -10.64 3.58
CA ALA A 170 -2.63 -9.69 3.59
C ALA A 170 -2.15 -8.24 3.44
N TYR A 171 -1.02 -7.88 4.05
CA TYR A 171 -0.42 -6.57 3.81
C TYR A 171 0.12 -6.43 2.37
N HIS A 172 0.75 -7.45 1.79
CA HIS A 172 1.22 -7.40 0.40
C HIS A 172 0.07 -7.25 -0.60
N ASP A 173 -1.12 -7.74 -0.26
CA ASP A 173 -2.31 -7.56 -1.09
C ASP A 173 -2.75 -6.09 -1.22
N LEU A 174 -2.28 -5.20 -0.34
CA LEU A 174 -2.47 -3.76 -0.45
C LEU A 174 -1.93 -3.20 -1.77
N TRP A 175 -0.95 -3.86 -2.40
CA TRP A 175 -0.49 -3.48 -3.74
C TRP A 175 -1.57 -3.66 -4.83
N HIS A 176 -2.48 -4.62 -4.71
CA HIS A 176 -3.60 -4.75 -5.64
C HIS A 176 -4.50 -3.52 -5.57
N VAL A 177 -4.72 -3.01 -4.36
CA VAL A 177 -5.45 -1.77 -4.10
C VAL A 177 -4.70 -0.57 -4.66
N GLU A 178 -3.39 -0.43 -4.40
CA GLU A 178 -2.56 0.62 -5.00
C GLU A 178 -2.59 0.59 -6.54
N LYS A 179 -2.52 -0.61 -7.13
CA LYS A 179 -2.59 -0.79 -8.58
C LYS A 179 -3.93 -0.29 -9.10
N SER A 180 -5.04 -0.66 -8.46
CA SER A 180 -6.37 -0.14 -8.80
C SER A 180 -6.44 1.39 -8.69
N PHE A 181 -5.89 1.98 -7.63
CA PHE A 181 -5.86 3.44 -7.47
C PHE A 181 -4.95 4.15 -8.48
N ARG A 182 -3.83 3.54 -8.86
CA ARG A 182 -2.92 4.07 -9.89
C ARG A 182 -3.62 4.09 -11.24
N MET A 183 -4.30 3.00 -11.57
CA MET A 183 -5.11 2.89 -12.79
C MET A 183 -6.27 3.88 -12.80
N ALA A 184 -6.97 4.05 -11.69
CA ALA A 184 -8.02 5.05 -11.57
C ALA A 184 -7.50 6.47 -11.87
N LYS A 185 -6.25 6.77 -11.45
CA LYS A 185 -5.63 8.08 -11.70
C LYS A 185 -5.17 8.28 -13.15
N SER A 186 -4.52 7.29 -13.76
CA SER A 186 -3.98 7.43 -15.13
C SER A 186 -5.02 7.16 -16.22
N ASP A 187 -5.78 6.08 -16.07
CA ASP A 187 -6.62 5.52 -17.12
C ASP A 187 -8.05 6.05 -17.01
N LEU A 188 -8.56 6.18 -15.78
CA LEU A 188 -9.89 6.71 -15.50
C LEU A 188 -9.89 8.20 -15.12
N ARG A 189 -8.73 8.88 -15.22
CA ARG A 189 -8.56 10.32 -14.94
C ARG A 189 -9.22 10.78 -13.64
N ALA A 190 -9.10 9.99 -12.58
CA ALA A 190 -9.54 10.41 -11.24
C ALA A 190 -8.88 11.72 -10.80
N ARG A 191 -7.70 12.06 -11.37
CA ARG A 191 -7.04 13.36 -11.22
C ARG A 191 -6.48 13.84 -12.57
N PRO A 192 -6.46 15.16 -12.84
CA PRO A 192 -6.85 16.26 -11.93
C PRO A 192 -8.37 16.36 -11.77
N MET A 193 -8.83 16.68 -10.55
CA MET A 193 -10.24 17.05 -10.31
C MET A 193 -10.33 18.57 -10.45
N PHE A 194 -10.99 19.04 -11.50
CA PHE A 194 -11.22 20.48 -11.73
C PHE A 194 -12.56 20.97 -11.17
N HIS A 195 -13.29 20.10 -10.46
CA HIS A 195 -14.55 20.42 -9.82
C HIS A 195 -14.32 21.05 -8.45
N HIS A 196 -15.10 22.08 -8.13
CA HIS A 196 -15.05 22.80 -6.85
C HIS A 196 -16.30 22.56 -5.98
N GLN A 197 -17.43 22.20 -6.60
CA GLN A 197 -18.65 21.87 -5.89
C GLN A 197 -18.63 20.42 -5.41
N LYS A 198 -19.10 20.19 -4.18
CA LYS A 198 -19.14 18.86 -3.55
C LYS A 198 -19.84 17.83 -4.45
N ASP A 199 -21.03 18.15 -4.95
CA ASP A 199 -21.85 17.23 -5.75
C ASP A 199 -21.14 16.82 -7.06
N SER A 200 -20.45 17.77 -7.71
CA SER A 200 -19.65 17.47 -8.90
C SER A 200 -18.44 16.58 -8.60
N ILE A 201 -17.80 16.77 -7.44
CA ILE A 201 -16.69 15.92 -6.98
C ILE A 201 -17.22 14.51 -6.70
N GLU A 202 -18.35 14.38 -6.00
CA GLU A 202 -18.97 13.10 -5.69
C GLU A 202 -19.41 12.35 -6.95
N ALA A 203 -20.05 13.03 -7.91
CA ALA A 203 -20.43 12.45 -9.19
C ALA A 203 -19.21 11.95 -9.98
N HIS A 204 -18.16 12.77 -10.09
CA HIS A 204 -16.91 12.36 -10.78
C HIS A 204 -16.29 11.13 -10.13
N LEU A 205 -16.14 11.13 -8.79
CA LEU A 205 -15.60 9.99 -8.07
C LEU A 205 -16.47 8.75 -8.26
N THR A 206 -17.79 8.88 -8.23
CA THR A 206 -18.73 7.78 -8.46
C THR A 206 -18.55 7.14 -9.83
N ILE A 207 -18.45 7.96 -10.89
CA ILE A 207 -18.21 7.48 -12.26
C ILE A 207 -16.86 6.77 -12.35
N VAL A 208 -15.81 7.33 -11.75
CA VAL A 208 -14.47 6.72 -11.70
C VAL A 208 -14.51 5.37 -11.00
N PHE A 209 -15.19 5.26 -9.85
CA PHE A 209 -15.30 4.00 -9.11
C PHE A 209 -16.14 2.96 -9.88
N ALA A 210 -17.24 3.36 -10.50
CA ALA A 210 -18.04 2.48 -11.34
C ALA A 210 -17.24 1.95 -12.54
N ALA A 211 -16.51 2.83 -13.24
CA ALA A 211 -15.65 2.43 -14.34
C ALA A 211 -14.52 1.49 -13.90
N LEU A 212 -13.95 1.70 -12.71
CA LEU A 212 -12.96 0.80 -12.13
C LEU A 212 -13.56 -0.57 -11.80
N ALA A 213 -14.74 -0.61 -11.20
CA ALA A 213 -15.44 -1.86 -10.87
C ALA A 213 -15.74 -2.68 -12.13
N VAL A 214 -16.30 -2.05 -13.16
CA VAL A 214 -16.55 -2.68 -14.47
C VAL A 214 -15.24 -3.17 -15.08
N SER A 215 -14.18 -2.35 -15.09
CA SER A 215 -12.89 -2.73 -15.66
C SER A 215 -12.28 -3.95 -14.95
N ARG A 216 -12.43 -4.04 -13.61
CA ARG A 216 -11.94 -5.17 -12.81
C ARG A 216 -12.74 -6.44 -13.09
N TYR A 217 -14.06 -6.35 -13.08
CA TYR A 217 -14.92 -7.47 -13.46
C TYR A 217 -14.56 -8.03 -14.84
N LEU A 218 -14.41 -7.16 -15.85
CA LEU A 218 -14.02 -7.57 -17.20
C LEU A 218 -12.64 -8.23 -17.24
N GLN A 219 -11.69 -7.73 -16.45
CA GLN A 219 -10.36 -8.33 -16.34
C GLN A 219 -10.42 -9.72 -15.70
N ASP A 220 -11.18 -9.89 -14.63
CA ASP A 220 -11.26 -11.14 -13.89
C ASP A 220 -11.94 -12.23 -14.74
N VAL A 221 -13.01 -11.87 -15.47
CA VAL A 221 -13.72 -12.78 -16.37
C VAL A 221 -12.90 -13.14 -17.61
N SER A 222 -12.26 -12.16 -18.24
CA SER A 222 -11.56 -12.38 -19.53
C SER A 222 -10.11 -12.85 -19.37
N GLY A 223 -9.51 -12.68 -18.20
CA GLY A 223 -8.07 -12.84 -17.97
C GLY A 223 -7.19 -11.79 -18.67
N LEU A 224 -7.78 -10.84 -19.41
CA LEU A 224 -7.04 -9.84 -20.17
C LEU A 224 -6.66 -8.64 -19.28
N SER A 225 -5.57 -7.97 -19.64
CA SER A 225 -5.24 -6.68 -19.03
C SER A 225 -6.31 -5.63 -19.40
N ILE A 226 -6.67 -4.76 -18.46
CA ILE A 226 -7.61 -3.65 -18.69
C ILE A 226 -7.20 -2.79 -19.89
N LYS A 227 -5.89 -2.53 -20.07
CA LYS A 227 -5.39 -1.81 -21.25
C LYS A 227 -5.74 -2.51 -22.57
N LYS A 228 -5.58 -3.84 -22.61
CA LYS A 228 -5.94 -4.64 -23.79
C LYS A 228 -7.45 -4.61 -24.01
N LEU A 229 -8.24 -4.79 -22.96
CA LEU A 229 -9.71 -4.67 -23.01
C LEU A 229 -10.15 -3.31 -23.58
N ILE A 230 -9.62 -2.21 -23.04
CA ILE A 230 -9.93 -0.86 -23.53
C ILE A 230 -9.53 -0.72 -25.00
N ASN A 231 -8.32 -1.12 -25.39
CA ASN A 231 -7.87 -0.98 -26.77
C ASN A 231 -8.68 -1.83 -27.75
N THR A 232 -9.11 -3.03 -27.34
CA THR A 232 -9.92 -3.93 -28.16
C THR A 232 -11.37 -3.47 -28.28
N LEU A 233 -11.97 -2.97 -27.19
CA LEU A 233 -13.38 -2.56 -27.18
C LEU A 233 -13.61 -1.12 -27.62
N ARG A 234 -12.63 -0.22 -27.47
CA ARG A 234 -12.75 1.20 -27.80
C ARG A 234 -13.18 1.48 -29.25
N PRO A 235 -12.73 0.75 -30.28
CA PRO A 235 -13.17 0.96 -31.67
C PRO A 235 -14.61 0.51 -31.93
N ILE A 236 -15.17 -0.36 -31.09
CA ILE A 236 -16.52 -0.91 -31.24
C ILE A 236 -17.53 0.14 -30.79
N ARG A 237 -18.00 0.96 -31.74
CA ARG A 237 -18.94 2.05 -31.49
C ARG A 237 -19.96 2.11 -32.60
N SER A 238 -21.23 2.26 -32.23
CA SER A 238 -22.25 2.70 -33.18
C SER A 238 -22.15 4.22 -33.39
N ALA A 239 -22.53 4.66 -34.58
CA ALA A 239 -22.57 6.08 -34.92
C ALA A 239 -23.93 6.42 -35.52
N THR A 240 -24.58 7.47 -35.02
CA THR A 240 -25.79 8.01 -35.64
C THR A 240 -25.39 9.18 -36.54
N ILE A 241 -25.66 9.06 -37.84
CA ILE A 241 -25.42 10.08 -38.85
C ILE A 241 -26.75 10.75 -39.19
N ALA A 242 -26.79 12.07 -39.16
CA ALA A 242 -27.91 12.86 -39.67
C ALA A 242 -27.60 13.35 -41.09
N LEU A 243 -28.46 13.04 -42.04
CA LEU A 243 -28.39 13.47 -43.45
C LEU A 243 -29.73 14.14 -43.80
N GLY A 244 -29.77 15.47 -43.74
CA GLY A 244 -31.02 16.23 -43.83
C GLY A 244 -31.96 15.86 -42.68
N ASP A 245 -33.21 15.50 -43.02
CA ASP A 245 -34.23 15.06 -42.05
C ASP A 245 -34.11 13.57 -41.67
N GLN A 246 -33.20 12.82 -42.29
CA GLN A 246 -33.01 11.40 -42.00
C GLN A 246 -31.91 11.16 -40.96
N ARG A 247 -32.19 10.25 -40.01
CA ARG A 247 -31.20 9.74 -39.04
C ARG A 247 -30.91 8.28 -39.36
N LEU A 248 -29.65 7.96 -39.64
CA LEU A 248 -29.17 6.60 -39.89
C LEU A 248 -28.25 6.18 -38.74
N THR A 249 -28.49 5.00 -38.17
CA THR A 249 -27.58 4.39 -37.19
C THR A 249 -26.71 3.36 -37.90
N LEU A 250 -25.40 3.57 -37.85
CA LEU A 250 -24.41 2.59 -38.29
C LEU A 250 -24.04 1.71 -37.10
N GLU A 251 -24.30 0.41 -37.25
CA GLU A 251 -23.87 -0.60 -36.29
C GLU A 251 -22.35 -0.82 -36.40
N PRO A 252 -21.66 -1.11 -35.28
CA PRO A 252 -20.24 -1.40 -35.30
C PRO A 252 -19.96 -2.72 -36.03
N GLU A 253 -18.89 -2.75 -36.81
CA GLU A 253 -18.31 -4.02 -37.24
C GLU A 253 -17.59 -4.66 -36.05
N ILE A 254 -18.02 -5.87 -35.66
CA ILE A 254 -17.47 -6.59 -34.51
C ILE A 254 -16.61 -7.75 -35.01
N PRO A 255 -15.27 -7.67 -34.90
CA PRO A 255 -14.39 -8.77 -35.30
C PRO A 255 -14.67 -10.05 -34.49
N PRO A 256 -14.43 -11.25 -35.06
CA PRO A 256 -14.75 -12.53 -34.41
C PRO A 256 -14.11 -12.70 -33.02
N GLU A 257 -12.88 -12.24 -32.86
CA GLU A 257 -12.16 -12.23 -31.59
C GLU A 257 -12.83 -11.36 -30.51
N VAL A 258 -13.45 -10.24 -30.92
CA VAL A 258 -14.17 -9.35 -30.01
C VAL A 258 -15.52 -9.96 -29.64
N LYS A 259 -16.18 -10.62 -30.61
CA LYS A 259 -17.43 -11.34 -30.36
C LYS A 259 -17.22 -12.45 -29.32
N ALA A 260 -16.17 -13.26 -29.47
CA ALA A 260 -15.84 -14.30 -28.50
C ALA A 260 -15.55 -13.74 -27.08
N LEU A 261 -14.89 -12.59 -27.01
CA LEU A 261 -14.68 -11.87 -25.75
C LEU A 261 -16.01 -11.41 -25.13
N LEU A 262 -16.91 -10.81 -25.90
CA LEU A 262 -18.23 -10.38 -25.45
C LEU A 262 -19.08 -11.56 -24.96
N ASP A 263 -19.06 -12.68 -25.67
CA ASP A 263 -19.78 -13.90 -25.28
C ASP A 263 -19.25 -14.46 -23.94
N THR A 264 -17.95 -14.37 -23.70
CA THR A 264 -17.32 -14.77 -22.42
C THR A 264 -17.79 -13.88 -21.26
N ILE A 265 -17.90 -12.57 -21.53
CA ILE A 265 -18.40 -11.59 -20.56
C ILE A 265 -19.90 -11.81 -20.27
N ALA A 266 -20.69 -12.14 -21.28
CA ALA A 266 -22.13 -12.37 -21.13
C ALA A 266 -22.46 -13.64 -20.33
N LYS A 267 -21.70 -14.72 -20.52
CA LYS A 267 -21.92 -16.02 -19.84
C LYS A 267 -21.62 -16.01 -18.35
N SER A 268 -20.82 -15.07 -17.87
CA SER A 268 -20.39 -14.95 -16.46
C SER A 268 -21.33 -14.09 -15.61
N GLY A 269 -22.30 -13.42 -16.22
CA GLY A 269 -23.30 -12.58 -15.55
C GLY A 269 -24.54 -13.31 -15.04
N HIS A 270 -24.53 -14.65 -15.02
CA HIS A 270 -25.61 -15.52 -14.55
C HIS A 270 -25.14 -16.43 -13.43
#